data_AF-A0A120F8K8-F1
#
_entry.id   AF-A0A120F8K8-F1
#
_cell.length_a   1.000
_cell.length_b   1.000
_cell.length_c   1.000
_cell.angle_alpha   90.00
_cell.angle_beta   90.00
_cell.angle_gamma   90.00
#
_symmetry.space_group_name_H-M   'P 1'
#
loop_
_entity.id
_entity.type
_entity.pdbx_description
1 polymer ?
#
loop_
_entity_poly.entity_id
_entity_poly.type
_entity_poly.pdbx_seq_one_letter_code
_entity_poly.pdbx_strand_id
1 'polypeptide(L)'
;MPDIDGTLAATQVWRRQALWSQAAERVKRRITRGRRLVAALTAVAAVAGTAAAMLATAAPAAGRVLAIVAGASLLLVPVAGRWSSRGAVATWTRLRAVSEASKAELYRYLARAAPYADADADAVLLRRYDLLMADAGDLVGQTLDDPPADRPLPAVTDVPSYLVERVQRQVDGYYLPAARRSGRSAARIGRTATVLTVLVALLSAVTGVLGDGLGLTAWVGVATVVTTALVGYGAAQRYEQQHLEYARTADQLTRLRLTRAAGHGWSDDDALVAEAERIIAHSNAAWMAKMIEEDGAAQQ
;
A
#
# COMPACT_ATOMS: atom_id res chain seq x y z
N MET A 1 -31.64 26.22 -24.47
CA MET A 1 -31.09 24.87 -24.23
C MET A 1 -31.04 24.69 -22.72
N PRO A 2 -31.59 23.62 -22.15
CA PRO A 2 -31.61 23.45 -20.71
C PRO A 2 -30.18 23.20 -20.22
N ASP A 3 -29.81 24.00 -19.23
CA ASP A 3 -28.59 23.91 -18.42
C ASP A 3 -28.47 22.48 -17.91
N ILE A 4 -27.53 21.70 -18.45
CA ILE A 4 -27.16 20.43 -17.81
C ILE A 4 -26.37 20.88 -16.59
N ASP A 5 -27.02 20.86 -15.42
CA ASP A 5 -26.43 21.23 -14.14
C ASP A 5 -25.00 20.68 -14.06
N GLY A 6 -23.97 21.53 -13.95
CA GLY A 6 -22.56 21.09 -13.88
C GLY A 6 -22.25 20.11 -12.73
N THR A 7 -23.20 19.92 -11.81
CA THR A 7 -23.21 18.86 -10.81
C THR A 7 -23.32 17.45 -11.41
N LEU A 8 -23.93 17.25 -12.59
CA LEU A 8 -24.14 15.92 -13.18
C LEU A 8 -22.85 15.28 -13.68
N ALA A 9 -22.04 16.02 -14.45
CA ALA A 9 -20.75 15.54 -14.96
C ALA A 9 -19.80 15.21 -13.78
N ALA A 10 -19.68 16.13 -12.82
CA ALA A 10 -18.90 15.94 -11.61
C ALA A 10 -19.37 14.72 -10.79
N THR A 11 -20.68 14.56 -10.60
CA THR A 11 -21.27 13.43 -9.87
C THR A 11 -20.99 12.11 -10.56
N GLN A 12 -21.10 12.06 -11.89
CA GLN A 12 -20.81 10.85 -12.67
C GLN A 12 -19.34 10.43 -12.54
N VAL A 13 -18.41 11.38 -12.71
CA VAL A 13 -16.97 11.13 -12.53
C VAL A 13 -16.69 10.68 -11.09
N TRP A 14 -17.29 11.33 -10.10
CA TRP A 14 -17.10 10.98 -8.69
C TRP A 14 -17.62 9.59 -8.34
N ARG A 15 -18.79 9.22 -8.85
CA ARG A 15 -19.39 7.90 -8.66
C ARG A 15 -18.53 6.81 -9.29
N ARG A 16 -18.06 7.02 -10.53
CA ARG A 16 -17.17 6.05 -11.19
C ARG A 16 -15.81 5.97 -10.50
N GLN A 17 -15.22 7.10 -10.09
CA GLN A 17 -13.97 7.10 -9.31
C GLN A 17 -14.09 6.22 -8.06
N ALA A 18 -15.26 6.20 -7.41
CA ALA A 18 -15.51 5.35 -6.24
C ALA A 18 -15.34 3.86 -6.57
N LEU A 19 -15.85 3.40 -7.71
CA LEU A 19 -15.71 2.01 -8.17
C LEU A 19 -14.25 1.63 -8.38
N TRP A 20 -13.47 2.49 -9.06
CA TRP A 20 -12.03 2.27 -9.25
C TRP A 20 -11.27 2.24 -7.92
N SER A 21 -11.65 3.09 -6.96
CA SER A 21 -11.06 3.10 -5.62
C SER A 21 -11.36 1.83 -4.84
N GLN A 22 -12.62 1.36 -4.89
CA GLN A 22 -13.04 0.12 -4.26
C GLN A 22 -12.33 -1.08 -4.89
N ALA A 23 -12.26 -1.15 -6.22
CA ALA A 23 -11.55 -2.20 -6.95
C ALA A 23 -10.07 -2.24 -6.55
N ALA A 24 -9.39 -1.10 -6.52
CA ALA A 24 -8.01 -1.00 -6.05
C ALA A 24 -7.87 -1.52 -4.61
N GLU A 25 -8.76 -1.14 -3.69
CA GLU A 25 -8.70 -1.60 -2.29
C GLU A 25 -9.01 -3.09 -2.16
N ARG A 26 -9.90 -3.66 -2.99
CA ARG A 26 -10.15 -5.12 -3.02
C ARG A 26 -8.88 -5.88 -3.41
N VAL A 27 -8.21 -5.47 -4.48
CA VAL A 27 -6.95 -6.12 -4.93
C VAL A 27 -5.86 -5.94 -3.88
N LYS A 28 -5.71 -4.74 -3.30
CA LYS A 28 -4.76 -4.47 -2.21
C LYS A 28 -4.96 -5.38 -1.00
N ARG A 29 -6.22 -5.59 -0.57
CA ARG A 29 -6.54 -6.48 0.55
C ARG A 29 -6.16 -7.92 0.23
N ARG A 30 -6.37 -8.39 -1.01
CA ARG A 30 -5.94 -9.73 -1.46
C ARG A 30 -4.43 -9.88 -1.41
N ILE A 31 -3.68 -8.91 -1.96
CA ILE A 31 -2.20 -8.88 -1.90
C ILE A 31 -1.70 -8.92 -0.45
N THR A 32 -2.27 -8.06 0.41
CA THR A 32 -1.86 -7.97 1.83
C THR A 32 -2.15 -9.27 2.58
N ARG A 33 -3.29 -9.91 2.31
CA ARG A 33 -3.63 -11.23 2.89
C ARG A 33 -2.67 -12.32 2.39
N GLY A 34 -2.38 -12.35 1.09
CA GLY A 34 -1.42 -13.29 0.49
C GLY A 34 -0.06 -13.23 1.16
N ARG A 35 0.52 -12.02 1.28
CA ARG A 35 1.82 -11.82 1.95
C ARG A 35 1.82 -12.28 3.41
N ARG A 36 0.75 -11.98 4.17
CA ARG A 36 0.60 -12.45 5.56
C ARG A 36 0.49 -13.96 5.67
N LEU A 37 -0.25 -14.60 4.76
CA LEU A 37 -0.40 -16.05 4.73
C LEU A 37 0.92 -16.73 4.37
N VAL A 38 1.67 -16.22 3.39
CA VAL A 38 3.01 -16.73 3.07
C VAL A 38 3.91 -16.69 4.31
N ALA A 39 3.99 -15.52 4.98
CA ALA A 39 4.81 -15.40 6.19
C ALA A 39 4.35 -16.36 7.30
N ALA A 40 3.04 -16.48 7.53
CA ALA A 40 2.48 -17.37 8.55
C ALA A 40 2.75 -18.86 8.24
N LEU A 41 2.52 -19.29 6.99
CA LEU A 41 2.72 -20.67 6.55
C LEU A 41 4.20 -21.06 6.64
N THR A 42 5.12 -20.18 6.23
CA THR A 42 6.57 -20.41 6.36
C THR A 42 6.99 -20.53 7.81
N ALA A 43 6.48 -19.67 8.70
CA ALA A 43 6.78 -19.74 10.13
C ALA A 43 6.25 -21.04 10.77
N VAL A 44 4.99 -21.41 10.46
CA VAL A 44 4.40 -22.67 10.94
C VAL A 44 5.19 -23.87 10.43
N ALA A 45 5.57 -23.88 9.15
CA ALA A 45 6.37 -24.94 8.57
C ALA A 45 7.72 -25.12 9.28
N ALA A 46 8.43 -24.02 9.55
CA ALA A 46 9.72 -24.06 10.23
C ALA A 46 9.59 -24.60 11.67
N VAL A 47 8.63 -24.08 12.43
CA VAL A 47 8.41 -24.51 13.83
C VAL A 47 7.94 -25.96 13.89
N ALA A 48 6.94 -26.34 13.09
CA ALA A 48 6.41 -27.70 13.09
C ALA A 48 7.42 -28.72 12.57
N GLY A 49 8.21 -28.38 11.54
CA GLY A 49 9.25 -29.26 11.00
C GLY A 49 10.35 -29.56 12.02
N THR A 50 10.81 -28.53 12.74
CA THR A 50 11.81 -28.71 13.81
C THR A 50 11.25 -29.49 14.99
N ALA A 51 10.02 -29.19 15.43
CA ALA A 51 9.38 -29.94 16.50
C ALA A 51 9.13 -31.42 16.11
N ALA A 52 8.81 -31.69 14.84
CA ALA A 52 8.67 -33.04 14.31
C ALA A 52 9.97 -33.84 14.42
N ALA A 53 11.10 -33.23 14.04
CA ALA A 53 12.42 -33.86 14.13
C ALA A 53 12.79 -34.19 15.58
N MET A 54 12.50 -33.29 16.52
CA MET A 54 12.78 -33.49 17.95
C MET A 54 11.93 -34.60 18.58
N LEU A 55 10.69 -34.78 18.14
CA LEU A 55 9.78 -35.79 18.67
C LEU A 55 9.84 -37.14 17.93
N ALA A 56 10.66 -37.26 16.89
CA ALA A 56 10.70 -38.44 16.03
C ALA A 56 10.97 -39.74 16.81
N THR A 57 11.78 -39.68 17.87
CA THR A 57 12.12 -40.83 18.72
C THR A 57 11.27 -40.90 19.98
N ALA A 58 11.09 -39.79 20.70
CA ALA A 58 10.39 -39.74 21.98
C ALA A 58 8.86 -39.88 21.87
N ALA A 59 8.26 -39.34 20.81
CA ALA A 59 6.82 -39.41 20.56
C ALA A 59 6.53 -39.51 19.05
N PRO A 60 6.79 -40.67 18.41
CA PRO A 60 6.78 -40.80 16.95
C PRO A 60 5.46 -40.42 16.28
N ALA A 61 4.32 -40.68 16.94
CA ALA A 61 3.01 -40.30 16.43
C ALA A 61 2.85 -38.76 16.37
N ALA A 62 3.23 -38.05 17.43
CA ALA A 62 3.20 -36.58 17.46
C ALA A 62 4.18 -35.99 16.43
N GLY A 63 5.38 -36.57 16.31
CA GLY A 63 6.37 -36.18 15.31
C GLY A 63 5.83 -36.28 13.87
N ARG A 64 5.15 -37.38 13.52
CA ARG A 64 4.54 -37.55 12.19
C ARG A 64 3.44 -36.53 11.91
N VAL A 65 2.58 -36.25 12.89
CA VAL A 65 1.52 -35.23 12.73
C VAL A 65 2.14 -33.86 12.45
N LEU A 66 3.17 -33.47 13.20
CA LEU A 66 3.87 -32.20 13.00
C LEU A 66 4.59 -32.14 11.64
N ALA A 67 5.19 -33.25 11.18
CA ALA A 67 5.79 -33.32 9.85
C ALA A 67 4.75 -33.12 8.74
N ILE A 68 3.56 -33.70 8.88
CA ILE A 68 2.44 -33.50 7.95
C ILE A 68 2.01 -32.02 7.94
N VAL A 69 1.87 -31.39 9.11
CA VAL A 69 1.53 -29.97 9.23
C VAL A 69 2.60 -29.10 8.55
N ALA A 70 3.88 -29.41 8.75
CA ALA A 70 4.98 -28.68 8.15
C ALA A 70 4.97 -28.79 6.61
N GLY A 71 4.83 -30.02 6.09
CA GLY A 71 4.74 -30.28 4.66
C GLY A 71 3.52 -29.62 4.01
N ALA A 72 2.34 -29.77 4.61
CA ALA A 72 1.11 -29.12 4.14
C ALA A 72 1.25 -27.59 4.14
N SER A 73 1.86 -27.02 5.17
CA SER A 73 2.08 -25.57 5.26
C SER A 73 2.99 -25.07 4.12
N LEU A 74 4.10 -25.76 3.85
CA LEU A 74 5.00 -25.42 2.74
C LEU A 74 4.32 -25.56 1.37
N LEU A 75 3.51 -26.61 1.18
CA LEU A 75 2.79 -26.83 -0.08
C LEU A 75 1.76 -25.71 -0.37
N LEU A 76 1.23 -25.06 0.66
CA LEU A 76 0.28 -23.96 0.51
C LEU A 76 0.94 -22.59 0.26
N VAL A 77 2.25 -22.45 0.47
CA VAL A 77 2.97 -21.17 0.28
C VAL A 77 2.80 -20.62 -1.15
N PRO A 78 3.01 -21.39 -2.24
CA PRO A 78 2.82 -20.87 -3.61
C PRO A 78 1.38 -20.46 -3.89
N VAL A 79 0.40 -21.17 -3.31
CA VAL A 79 -1.04 -20.88 -3.47
C VAL A 79 -1.40 -19.56 -2.80
N ALA A 80 -0.81 -19.25 -1.64
CA ALA A 80 -0.95 -17.94 -1.00
C ALA A 80 -0.18 -16.84 -1.76
N GLY A 81 1.03 -17.16 -2.24
CA GLY A 81 1.92 -16.23 -2.95
C GLY A 81 1.34 -15.70 -4.27
N ARG A 82 0.50 -16.48 -4.96
CA ARG A 82 -0.16 -16.05 -6.22
C ARG A 82 -0.98 -14.75 -6.06
N TRP A 83 -1.55 -14.53 -4.87
CA TRP A 83 -2.37 -13.35 -4.58
C TRP A 83 -1.54 -12.07 -4.41
N SER A 84 -0.24 -12.20 -4.17
CA SER A 84 0.72 -11.12 -4.11
C SER A 84 1.73 -11.17 -5.26
N SER A 85 1.33 -11.78 -6.39
CA SER A 85 2.16 -11.83 -7.59
C SER A 85 2.37 -10.45 -8.20
N ARG A 86 3.43 -10.30 -9.00
CA ARG A 86 3.71 -9.06 -9.77
C ARG A 86 2.51 -8.60 -10.59
N GLY A 87 1.81 -9.54 -11.24
CA GLY A 87 0.61 -9.22 -12.01
C GLY A 87 -0.50 -8.62 -11.14
N ALA A 88 -0.71 -9.14 -9.94
CA ALA A 88 -1.68 -8.59 -8.98
C ALA A 88 -1.29 -7.19 -8.53
N VAL A 89 0.00 -6.96 -8.26
CA VAL A 89 0.52 -5.64 -7.85
C VAL A 89 0.46 -4.63 -8.99
N ALA A 90 0.83 -5.01 -10.22
CA ALA A 90 0.69 -4.17 -11.40
C ALA A 90 -0.77 -3.79 -11.67
N THR A 91 -1.69 -4.75 -11.57
CA THR A 91 -3.14 -4.52 -11.70
C THR A 91 -3.64 -3.50 -10.67
N TRP A 92 -3.28 -3.72 -9.40
CA TRP A 92 -3.63 -2.80 -8.32
C TRP A 92 -3.07 -1.39 -8.53
N THR A 93 -1.80 -1.30 -8.92
CA THR A 93 -1.11 -0.04 -9.24
C THR A 93 -1.87 0.73 -10.32
N ARG A 94 -2.25 0.07 -11.43
CA ARG A 94 -3.03 0.70 -12.50
C ARG A 94 -4.42 1.13 -12.06
N LEU A 95 -5.16 0.28 -11.34
CA LEU A 95 -6.47 0.64 -10.75
C LEU A 95 -6.37 1.88 -9.84
N ARG A 96 -5.32 1.91 -9.01
CA ARG A 96 -5.05 3.02 -8.08
C ARG A 96 -4.71 4.31 -8.84
N ALA A 97 -3.89 4.22 -9.89
CA ALA A 97 -3.51 5.35 -10.72
C ALA A 97 -4.73 6.00 -11.38
N VAL A 98 -5.60 5.19 -12.02
CA VAL A 98 -6.83 5.66 -12.65
C VAL A 98 -7.76 6.33 -11.64
N SER A 99 -7.92 5.72 -10.47
CA SER A 99 -8.70 6.28 -9.37
C SER A 99 -8.16 7.65 -8.91
N GLU A 100 -6.85 7.82 -8.78
CA GLU A 100 -6.24 9.08 -8.34
C GLU A 100 -6.25 10.14 -9.44
N ALA A 101 -5.98 9.77 -10.70
CA ALA A 101 -6.07 10.68 -11.83
C ALA A 101 -7.49 11.23 -11.98
N SER A 102 -8.51 10.36 -11.91
CA SER A 102 -9.92 10.77 -11.95
C SER A 102 -10.27 11.73 -10.80
N LYS A 103 -9.72 11.48 -9.60
CA LYS A 103 -9.90 12.35 -8.44
C LYS A 103 -9.21 13.70 -8.65
N ALA A 104 -7.99 13.73 -9.18
CA ALA A 104 -7.26 14.95 -9.46
C ALA A 104 -7.95 15.81 -10.54
N GLU A 105 -8.53 15.19 -11.58
CA GLU A 105 -9.34 15.92 -12.57
C GLU A 105 -10.60 16.52 -11.93
N LEU A 106 -11.33 15.75 -11.10
CA LEU A 106 -12.52 16.25 -10.41
C LEU A 106 -12.19 17.43 -9.48
N TYR A 107 -11.12 17.34 -8.68
CA TYR A 107 -10.77 18.41 -7.75
C TYR A 107 -10.28 19.68 -8.46
N ARG A 108 -9.57 19.55 -9.60
CA ARG A 108 -9.23 20.71 -10.46
C ARG A 108 -10.47 21.35 -11.05
N TYR A 109 -11.40 20.53 -11.54
CA TYR A 109 -12.69 20.99 -12.05
C TYR A 109 -13.48 21.76 -11.00
N LEU A 110 -13.64 21.20 -9.79
CA LEU A 110 -14.36 21.84 -8.70
C LEU A 110 -13.69 23.13 -8.21
N ALA A 111 -12.35 23.20 -8.28
CA ALA A 111 -11.58 24.39 -7.91
C ALA A 111 -11.60 25.48 -8.99
N ARG A 112 -12.21 25.23 -10.16
CA ARG A 112 -12.16 26.10 -11.35
C ARG A 112 -10.72 26.39 -11.85
N ALA A 113 -9.78 25.52 -11.53
CA ALA A 113 -8.40 25.64 -11.97
C ALA A 113 -8.23 25.16 -13.42
N ALA A 114 -7.23 25.67 -14.13
CA ALA A 114 -6.97 25.30 -15.52
C ALA A 114 -6.96 23.77 -15.75
N PRO A 115 -7.63 23.29 -16.81
CA PRO A 115 -8.29 24.03 -17.88
C PRO A 115 -9.80 24.28 -17.65
N TYR A 116 -10.28 24.34 -16.40
CA TYR A 116 -11.71 24.36 -16.06
C TYR A 116 -12.27 25.75 -15.72
N ALA A 117 -11.55 26.80 -16.09
CA ALA A 117 -11.95 28.19 -15.84
C ALA A 117 -13.10 28.66 -16.75
N ASP A 118 -13.23 28.07 -17.94
CA ASP A 118 -14.17 28.51 -18.98
C ASP A 118 -15.54 27.83 -18.92
N ALA A 119 -16.48 28.32 -19.74
CA ALA A 119 -17.85 27.81 -19.82
C ALA A 119 -17.95 26.32 -20.27
N ASP A 120 -16.93 25.80 -20.97
CA ASP A 120 -16.91 24.41 -21.47
C ASP A 120 -16.32 23.40 -20.46
N ALA A 121 -16.16 23.78 -19.19
CA ALA A 121 -15.50 22.96 -18.16
C ALA A 121 -16.03 21.51 -18.07
N ASP A 122 -17.34 21.30 -18.21
CA ASP A 122 -17.98 19.99 -18.14
C ASP A 122 -17.56 19.08 -19.30
N ALA A 123 -17.57 19.63 -20.53
CA ALA A 123 -17.16 18.91 -21.72
C ALA A 123 -15.67 18.55 -21.66
N VAL A 124 -14.85 19.44 -21.11
CA VAL A 124 -13.43 19.18 -20.88
C VAL A 124 -13.24 18.08 -19.83
N LEU A 125 -13.99 18.10 -18.73
CA LEU A 125 -13.91 17.09 -17.67
C LEU A 125 -14.26 15.70 -18.21
N LEU A 126 -15.38 15.59 -18.92
CA LEU A 126 -15.83 14.32 -19.49
C LEU A 126 -14.82 13.80 -20.53
N ARG A 127 -14.29 14.66 -21.41
CA ARG A 127 -13.28 14.26 -22.40
C ARG A 127 -12.01 13.73 -21.74
N ARG A 128 -11.50 14.41 -20.72
CA ARG A 128 -10.29 13.95 -20.00
C ARG A 128 -10.56 12.67 -19.22
N TYR A 129 -11.75 12.54 -18.63
CA TYR A 129 -12.17 11.31 -17.98
C TYR A 129 -12.24 10.13 -18.96
N ASP A 130 -12.83 10.34 -20.14
CA ASP A 130 -12.95 9.31 -21.16
C ASP A 130 -11.59 8.85 -21.69
N LEU A 131 -10.62 9.77 -21.84
CA LEU A 131 -9.24 9.41 -22.16
C LEU A 131 -8.62 8.50 -21.08
N LEU A 132 -8.81 8.84 -19.81
CA LEU A 132 -8.34 7.99 -18.69
C LEU A 132 -9.00 6.60 -18.70
N MET A 133 -10.28 6.52 -19.10
CA MET A 133 -11.00 5.24 -19.18
C MET A 133 -10.56 4.42 -20.39
N ALA A 134 -10.29 5.05 -21.52
CA ALA A 134 -9.79 4.38 -22.71
C ALA A 134 -8.45 3.67 -22.43
N ASP A 135 -7.54 4.35 -21.73
CA ASP A 135 -6.23 3.80 -21.31
C ASP A 135 -6.34 2.64 -20.29
N ALA A 136 -7.50 2.51 -19.63
CA ALA A 136 -7.76 1.53 -18.59
C ALA A 136 -8.85 0.52 -18.96
N GLY A 137 -9.23 0.44 -20.24
CA GLY A 137 -10.37 -0.38 -20.71
C GLY A 137 -10.27 -1.85 -20.33
N ASP A 138 -9.05 -2.41 -20.30
CA ASP A 138 -8.78 -3.80 -19.92
C ASP A 138 -9.06 -4.10 -18.43
N LEU A 139 -9.17 -3.07 -17.59
CA LEU A 139 -9.41 -3.19 -16.15
C LEU A 139 -10.86 -2.96 -15.75
N VAL A 140 -11.74 -2.54 -16.68
CA VAL A 140 -13.15 -2.22 -16.37
C VAL A 140 -13.88 -3.39 -15.72
N GLY A 141 -13.59 -4.63 -16.13
CA GLY A 141 -14.16 -5.83 -15.52
C GLY A 141 -13.92 -5.94 -14.00
N GLN A 142 -12.82 -5.37 -13.49
CA GLN A 142 -12.51 -5.33 -12.05
C GLN A 142 -13.38 -4.34 -11.26
N THR A 143 -14.19 -3.51 -11.93
CA THR A 143 -15.04 -2.51 -11.28
C THR A 143 -16.50 -2.95 -11.13
N LEU A 144 -16.87 -4.09 -11.73
CA LEU A 144 -18.26 -4.54 -11.83
C LEU A 144 -18.81 -5.20 -10.55
N ASP A 145 -17.94 -5.66 -9.65
CA ASP A 145 -18.37 -6.48 -8.50
C ASP A 145 -19.10 -5.69 -7.41
N ASP A 146 -18.88 -4.38 -7.30
CA ASP A 146 -19.37 -3.56 -6.19
C ASP A 146 -20.28 -2.44 -6.70
N PRO A 147 -21.36 -2.11 -5.97
CA PRO A 147 -22.10 -0.89 -6.22
C PRO A 147 -21.21 0.32 -5.87
N PRO A 148 -21.33 1.43 -6.63
CA PRO A 148 -20.58 2.64 -6.33
C PRO A 148 -20.94 3.15 -4.94
N ALA A 149 -19.92 3.51 -4.15
CA ALA A 149 -20.14 4.09 -2.83
C ALA A 149 -21.02 5.34 -2.95
N ASP A 150 -22.06 5.40 -2.11
CA ASP A 150 -22.84 6.61 -1.93
C ASP A 150 -22.02 7.61 -1.10
N ARG A 151 -21.56 8.67 -1.75
CA ARG A 151 -20.76 9.71 -1.12
C ARG A 151 -21.04 11.06 -1.78
N PRO A 152 -21.21 12.13 -1.00
CA PRO A 152 -21.44 13.46 -1.55
C PRO A 152 -20.21 13.93 -2.33
N LEU A 153 -20.43 14.87 -3.25
CA LEU A 153 -19.34 15.59 -3.89
C LEU A 153 -18.51 16.33 -2.82
N PRO A 154 -17.18 16.45 -3.00
CA PRO A 154 -16.36 17.32 -2.16
C PRO A 154 -16.90 18.75 -2.17
N ALA A 155 -16.90 19.40 -1.00
CA ALA A 155 -17.35 20.79 -0.84
C ALA A 155 -16.27 21.78 -1.34
N VAL A 156 -15.91 21.65 -2.61
CA VAL A 156 -14.93 22.51 -3.29
C VAL A 156 -15.65 23.34 -4.33
N THR A 157 -15.47 24.66 -4.25
CA THR A 157 -16.06 25.64 -5.16
C THR A 157 -15.03 26.62 -5.72
N ASP A 158 -13.83 26.64 -5.15
CA ASP A 158 -12.75 27.56 -5.45
C ASP A 158 -11.39 26.99 -4.94
N VAL A 159 -10.31 27.73 -5.16
CA VAL A 159 -8.97 27.33 -4.71
C VAL A 159 -8.82 27.33 -3.18
N PRO A 160 -9.34 28.30 -2.40
CA PRO A 160 -9.33 28.22 -0.94
C PRO A 160 -9.99 26.96 -0.38
N SER A 161 -11.20 26.61 -0.83
CA SER A 161 -11.91 25.39 -0.43
C SER A 161 -11.18 24.13 -0.89
N TYR A 162 -10.55 24.14 -2.07
CA TYR A 162 -9.65 23.08 -2.53
C TYR A 162 -8.48 22.84 -1.55
N LEU A 163 -7.80 23.89 -1.10
CA LEU A 163 -6.68 23.74 -0.15
C LEU A 163 -7.10 23.11 1.17
N VAL A 164 -8.35 23.31 1.59
CA VAL A 164 -8.91 22.69 2.81
C VAL A 164 -9.32 21.23 2.53
N GLU A 165 -10.24 21.03 1.59
CA GLU A 165 -10.91 19.74 1.35
C GLU A 165 -10.03 18.70 0.66
N ARG A 166 -9.09 19.17 -0.17
CA ARG A 166 -8.13 18.31 -0.88
C ARG A 166 -6.81 18.24 -0.14
N VAL A 167 -6.13 19.37 0.02
CA VAL A 167 -4.73 19.38 0.45
C VAL A 167 -4.61 19.09 1.94
N GLN A 168 -5.22 19.91 2.79
CA GLN A 168 -5.09 19.74 4.24
C GLN A 168 -5.78 18.47 4.73
N ARG A 169 -6.97 18.15 4.24
CA ARG A 169 -7.64 16.88 4.58
C ARG A 169 -6.78 15.67 4.20
N GLN A 170 -6.01 15.74 3.11
CA GLN A 170 -5.10 14.67 2.73
C GLN A 170 -3.85 14.62 3.64
N VAL A 171 -3.30 15.77 4.04
CA VAL A 171 -2.20 15.85 5.01
C VAL A 171 -2.63 15.23 6.36
N ASP A 172 -3.73 15.72 6.92
CA ASP A 172 -4.18 15.39 8.28
C ASP A 172 -4.85 14.01 8.35
N GLY A 173 -5.66 13.67 7.34
CA GLY A 173 -6.43 12.44 7.31
C GLY A 173 -5.66 11.23 6.76
N TYR A 174 -4.67 11.45 5.88
CA TYR A 174 -3.97 10.37 5.20
C TYR A 174 -2.46 10.35 5.48
N TYR A 175 -1.71 11.37 5.05
CA TYR A 175 -0.25 11.31 5.04
C TYR A 175 0.37 11.27 6.44
N LEU A 176 -0.02 12.16 7.35
CA LEU A 176 0.53 12.16 8.71
C LEU A 176 0.18 10.88 9.50
N PRO A 177 -1.09 10.42 9.52
CA PRO A 177 -1.43 9.14 10.14
C PRO A 177 -0.70 7.95 9.50
N ALA A 178 -0.56 7.93 8.16
CA ALA A 178 0.15 6.88 7.45
C ALA A 178 1.65 6.87 7.76
N ALA A 179 2.29 8.03 7.81
CA ALA A 179 3.69 8.17 8.24
C ALA A 179 3.89 7.63 9.65
N ARG A 180 3.02 8.00 10.61
CA ARG A 180 3.09 7.52 12.00
C ARG A 180 2.85 6.02 12.13
N ARG A 181 1.92 5.44 11.36
CA ARG A 181 1.67 3.99 11.36
C ARG A 181 2.86 3.22 10.77
N SER A 182 3.44 3.73 9.69
CA SER A 182 4.59 3.11 9.03
C SER A 182 5.83 3.15 9.92
N GLY A 183 6.14 4.31 10.54
CA GLY A 183 7.25 4.43 11.48
C GLY A 183 7.11 3.52 12.71
N ARG A 184 5.90 3.40 13.27
CA ARG A 184 5.63 2.44 14.36
C ARG A 184 5.82 0.99 13.92
N SER A 185 5.46 0.65 12.69
CA SER A 185 5.59 -0.71 12.16
C SER A 185 7.06 -1.06 11.91
N ALA A 186 7.83 -0.14 11.31
CA ALA A 186 9.28 -0.28 11.14
C ALA A 186 9.98 -0.50 12.48
N ALA A 187 9.68 0.33 13.49
CA ALA A 187 10.29 0.20 14.81
C ALA A 187 9.93 -1.11 15.54
N ARG A 188 8.72 -1.66 15.32
CA ARG A 188 8.34 -2.95 15.89
C ARG A 188 9.08 -4.09 15.21
N ILE A 189 9.11 -4.12 13.88
CA ILE A 189 9.80 -5.15 13.11
C ILE A 189 11.30 -5.14 13.43
N GLY A 190 11.92 -3.95 13.47
CA GLY A 190 13.32 -3.80 13.86
C GLY A 190 13.59 -4.38 15.25
N ARG A 191 12.76 -4.04 16.25
CA ARG A 191 12.88 -4.60 17.60
C ARG A 191 12.72 -6.13 17.64
N THR A 192 11.72 -6.67 16.96
CA THR A 192 11.51 -8.13 16.92
C THR A 192 12.67 -8.84 16.22
N ALA A 193 13.19 -8.29 15.12
CA ALA A 193 14.35 -8.83 14.43
C ALA A 193 15.60 -8.82 15.33
N THR A 194 15.87 -7.71 16.03
CA THR A 194 16.99 -7.63 16.98
C THR A 194 16.87 -8.67 18.09
N VAL A 195 15.68 -8.82 18.69
CA VAL A 195 15.45 -9.83 19.73
C VAL A 195 15.71 -11.24 19.20
N LEU A 196 15.20 -11.57 18.01
CA LEU A 196 15.43 -12.89 17.41
C LEU A 196 16.91 -13.13 17.10
N THR A 197 17.63 -12.14 16.58
CA THR A 197 19.09 -12.25 16.35
C THR A 197 19.86 -12.50 17.64
N VAL A 198 19.49 -11.82 18.74
CA VAL A 198 20.10 -12.07 20.05
C VAL A 198 19.78 -13.49 20.54
N LEU A 199 18.55 -13.97 20.37
CA LEU A 199 18.19 -15.34 20.72
C LEU A 199 18.98 -16.37 19.91
N VAL A 200 19.16 -16.16 18.60
CA VAL A 200 20.00 -17.00 17.74
C VAL A 200 21.44 -17.06 18.28
N ALA A 201 22.02 -15.91 18.63
CA ALA A 201 23.38 -15.83 19.16
C ALA A 201 23.51 -16.55 20.51
N LEU A 202 22.55 -16.37 21.43
CA LEU A 202 22.54 -17.03 22.72
C LEU A 202 22.40 -18.55 22.58
N LEU A 203 21.47 -19.02 21.74
CA LEU A 203 21.30 -20.46 21.48
C LEU A 203 22.60 -21.06 20.91
N SER A 204 23.22 -20.38 19.95
CA SER A 204 24.48 -20.82 19.33
C SER A 204 25.63 -20.87 20.34
N ALA A 205 25.73 -19.89 21.23
CA ALA A 205 26.75 -19.86 22.28
C ALA A 205 26.56 -21.01 23.29
N VAL A 206 25.31 -21.24 23.74
CA VAL A 206 24.99 -22.32 24.68
C VAL A 206 25.31 -23.68 24.06
N THR A 207 24.94 -23.92 22.80
CA THR A 207 25.28 -25.17 22.09
C THR A 207 26.79 -25.34 21.92
N GLY A 208 27.52 -24.26 21.66
CA GLY A 208 28.97 -24.31 21.50
C GLY A 208 29.72 -24.65 22.79
N VAL A 209 29.18 -24.25 23.95
CA VAL A 209 29.82 -24.48 25.26
C VAL A 209 29.37 -25.78 25.93
N LEU A 210 28.06 -26.06 25.93
CA LEU A 210 27.49 -27.19 26.67
C LEU A 210 27.25 -28.43 25.80
N GLY A 211 27.48 -28.34 24.48
CA GLY A 211 27.10 -29.35 23.51
C GLY A 211 25.58 -29.39 23.24
N ASP A 212 25.15 -30.20 22.27
CA ASP A 212 23.76 -30.22 21.80
C ASP A 212 22.86 -31.24 22.52
N GLY A 213 23.16 -31.54 23.79
CA GLY A 213 22.38 -32.52 24.58
C GLY A 213 20.91 -32.16 24.79
N LEU A 214 20.55 -30.89 24.56
CA LEU A 214 19.20 -30.34 24.68
C LEU A 214 18.49 -30.10 23.33
N GLY A 215 19.14 -30.43 22.19
CA GLY A 215 18.58 -30.21 20.85
C GLY A 215 18.39 -28.74 20.47
N LEU A 216 19.21 -27.85 21.02
CA LEU A 216 19.08 -26.40 20.82
C LEU A 216 19.56 -25.96 19.43
N THR A 217 20.45 -26.73 18.79
CA THR A 217 20.93 -26.42 17.42
C THR A 217 19.77 -26.38 16.41
N ALA A 218 18.78 -27.25 16.58
CA ALA A 218 17.62 -27.31 15.68
C ALA A 218 16.77 -26.01 15.76
N TRP A 219 16.74 -25.36 16.93
CA TRP A 219 16.01 -24.11 17.14
C TRP A 219 16.75 -22.88 16.63
N VAL A 220 18.08 -22.93 16.52
CA VAL A 220 18.88 -21.90 15.84
C VAL A 220 18.38 -21.75 14.39
N GLY A 221 18.23 -22.87 13.67
CA GLY A 221 17.70 -22.87 12.30
C GLY A 221 16.30 -22.27 12.19
N VAL A 222 15.40 -22.59 13.14
CA VAL A 222 14.04 -22.00 13.19
C VAL A 222 14.10 -20.50 13.41
N ALA A 223 14.86 -20.05 14.40
CA ALA A 223 14.97 -18.63 14.73
C ALA A 223 15.60 -17.86 13.56
N THR A 224 16.57 -18.44 12.85
CA THR A 224 17.10 -17.88 11.60
C THR A 224 16.03 -17.82 10.51
N VAL A 225 15.29 -18.90 10.23
CA VAL A 225 14.23 -18.89 9.20
C VAL A 225 13.12 -17.90 9.54
N VAL A 226 12.71 -17.80 10.80
CA VAL A 226 11.71 -16.83 11.27
C VAL A 226 12.26 -15.40 11.18
N THR A 227 13.53 -15.18 11.55
CA THR A 227 14.20 -13.88 11.38
C THR A 227 14.26 -13.52 9.90
N THR A 228 14.70 -14.44 9.04
CA THR A 228 14.74 -14.27 7.59
C THR A 228 13.35 -14.14 7.00
N ALA A 229 12.29 -14.69 7.58
CA ALA A 229 10.91 -14.46 7.12
C ALA A 229 10.37 -13.10 7.57
N LEU A 230 10.75 -12.62 8.76
CA LEU A 230 10.37 -11.30 9.28
C LEU A 230 11.13 -10.15 8.61
N VAL A 231 12.44 -10.31 8.48
CA VAL A 231 13.37 -9.40 7.80
C VAL A 231 13.29 -9.59 6.29
N GLY A 232 12.85 -10.78 5.86
CA GLY A 232 12.69 -11.19 4.48
C GLY A 232 11.95 -10.18 3.64
N TYR A 233 12.65 -9.77 2.58
CA TYR A 233 12.24 -8.79 1.59
C TYR A 233 11.81 -7.45 2.15
N GLY A 234 12.70 -6.86 2.96
CA GLY A 234 12.73 -5.41 3.15
C GLY A 234 11.50 -4.87 3.85
N ALA A 235 10.76 -5.65 4.64
CA ALA A 235 9.56 -5.17 5.31
C ALA A 235 9.87 -3.96 6.21
N ALA A 236 10.95 -4.02 7.00
CA ALA A 236 11.40 -2.90 7.82
C ALA A 236 11.80 -1.69 6.97
N GLN A 237 12.66 -1.90 5.97
CA GLN A 237 13.12 -0.88 5.03
C GLN A 237 11.96 -0.23 4.26
N ARG A 238 10.98 -1.01 3.84
CA ARG A 238 9.75 -0.57 3.16
C ARG A 238 8.90 0.31 4.07
N TYR A 239 8.69 -0.08 5.33
CA TYR A 239 7.94 0.76 6.26
C TYR A 239 8.69 2.05 6.62
N GLU A 240 10.01 2.02 6.69
CA GLU A 240 10.84 3.20 6.90
C GLU A 240 10.80 4.14 5.69
N GLN A 241 10.93 3.60 4.48
CA GLN A 241 10.77 4.37 3.24
C GLN A 241 9.35 4.97 3.13
N GLN A 242 8.31 4.19 3.43
CA GLN A 242 6.92 4.69 3.47
C GLN A 242 6.75 5.80 4.52
N HIS A 243 7.37 5.66 5.69
CA HIS A 243 7.35 6.69 6.71
C HIS A 243 7.95 8.01 6.19
N LEU A 244 9.14 7.95 5.62
CA LEU A 244 9.85 9.11 5.07
C LEU A 244 9.09 9.76 3.91
N GLU A 245 8.56 8.95 2.99
CA GLU A 245 7.85 9.44 1.81
C GLU A 245 6.53 10.14 2.18
N TYR A 246 5.74 9.54 3.08
CA TYR A 246 4.52 10.19 3.57
C TYR A 246 4.80 11.45 4.40
N ALA A 247 5.84 11.42 5.25
CA ALA A 247 6.23 12.60 6.03
C ALA A 247 6.70 13.74 5.12
N ARG A 248 7.56 13.45 4.13
CA ARG A 248 8.06 14.44 3.16
C ARG A 248 6.93 15.03 2.33
N THR A 249 5.99 14.20 1.87
CA THR A 249 4.83 14.67 1.10
C THR A 249 3.92 15.58 1.94
N ALA A 250 3.63 15.19 3.19
CA ALA A 250 2.86 16.01 4.12
C ALA A 250 3.51 17.38 4.37
N ASP A 251 4.82 17.38 4.55
CA ASP A 251 5.64 18.57 4.78
C ASP A 251 5.70 19.48 3.54
N GLN A 252 5.85 18.91 2.33
CA GLN A 252 5.76 19.67 1.07
C GLN A 252 4.39 20.34 0.88
N LEU A 253 3.29 19.61 1.09
CA LEU A 253 1.93 20.16 0.97
C LEU A 253 1.64 21.22 2.05
N THR A 254 2.12 20.99 3.28
CA THR A 254 2.01 21.98 4.37
C THR A 254 2.77 23.25 4.03
N ARG A 255 4.02 23.15 3.57
CA ARG A 255 4.81 24.31 3.13
C ARG A 255 4.14 25.07 1.99
N LEU A 256 3.66 24.37 0.95
CA LEU A 256 2.96 24.99 -0.16
C LEU A 256 1.79 25.85 0.32
N ARG A 257 0.99 25.34 1.26
CA ARG A 257 -0.10 26.10 1.89
C ARG A 257 0.38 27.28 2.72
N LEU A 258 1.41 27.10 3.55
CA LEU A 258 1.93 28.18 4.40
C LEU A 258 2.54 29.30 3.57
N THR A 259 3.28 28.98 2.51
CA THR A 259 3.85 29.96 1.57
C THR A 259 2.74 30.77 0.88
N ARG A 260 1.66 30.11 0.43
CA ARG A 260 0.48 30.79 -0.14
C ARG A 260 -0.18 31.71 0.87
N ALA A 261 -0.39 31.23 2.10
CA ALA A 261 -1.05 32.00 3.17
C ALA A 261 -0.23 33.23 3.61
N ALA A 262 1.11 33.12 3.59
CA ALA A 262 2.01 34.22 3.91
C ALA A 262 2.22 35.21 2.75
N GLY A 263 1.66 34.95 1.57
CA GLY A 263 1.82 35.81 0.39
C GLY A 263 3.22 35.79 -0.22
N HIS A 264 4.05 34.80 0.12
CA HIS A 264 5.46 34.70 -0.32
C HIS A 264 5.66 33.81 -1.56
N GLY A 265 4.58 33.41 -2.25
CA GLY A 265 4.65 32.60 -3.47
C GLY A 265 3.28 32.03 -3.85
N TRP A 266 3.22 31.40 -5.03
CA TRP A 266 2.02 30.77 -5.57
C TRP A 266 0.83 31.74 -5.71
N SER A 267 1.09 32.95 -6.22
CA SER A 267 0.05 33.95 -6.50
C SER A 267 -0.89 33.54 -7.64
N ASP A 268 -0.42 32.66 -8.51
CA ASP A 268 -1.22 32.01 -9.54
C ASP A 268 -1.89 30.75 -8.97
N ASP A 269 -3.21 30.80 -8.95
CA ASP A 269 -4.08 29.75 -8.43
C ASP A 269 -4.00 28.47 -9.28
N ASP A 270 -3.79 28.59 -10.60
CA ASP A 270 -3.63 27.43 -11.49
C ASP A 270 -2.31 26.70 -11.23
N ALA A 271 -1.21 27.45 -11.14
CA ALA A 271 0.10 26.90 -10.79
C ALA A 271 0.10 26.26 -9.39
N LEU A 272 -0.61 26.86 -8.43
CA LEU A 272 -0.75 26.33 -7.07
C LEU A 272 -1.46 24.96 -7.07
N VAL A 273 -2.61 24.86 -7.73
CA VAL A 273 -3.39 23.62 -7.81
C VAL A 273 -2.62 22.56 -8.60
N ALA A 274 -1.98 22.95 -9.71
CA ALA A 274 -1.15 22.04 -10.51
C ALA A 274 0.02 21.47 -9.69
N GLU A 275 0.71 22.30 -8.91
CA GLU A 275 1.81 21.85 -8.05
C GLU A 275 1.31 20.94 -6.92
N ALA A 276 0.19 21.27 -6.28
CA ALA A 276 -0.40 20.44 -5.24
C ALA A 276 -0.77 19.04 -5.76
N GLU A 277 -1.46 18.96 -6.91
CA GLU A 277 -1.77 17.66 -7.54
C GLU A 277 -0.51 16.95 -8.05
N ARG A 278 0.52 17.68 -8.50
CA ARG A 278 1.81 17.08 -8.88
C ARG A 278 2.51 16.42 -7.70
N ILE A 279 2.54 17.08 -6.54
CA ILE A 279 3.10 16.51 -5.29
C ILE A 279 2.34 15.23 -4.90
N ILE A 280 1.00 15.27 -4.95
CA ILE A 280 0.16 14.11 -4.63
C ILE A 280 0.36 12.97 -5.65
N ALA A 281 0.38 13.28 -6.94
CA ALA A 281 0.58 12.31 -8.00
C ALA A 281 1.98 11.68 -7.93
N HIS A 282 3.02 12.46 -7.66
CA HIS A 282 4.38 11.96 -7.53
C HIS A 282 4.52 11.00 -6.34
N SER A 283 3.93 11.33 -5.18
CA SER A 283 3.89 10.42 -4.03
C SER A 283 3.20 9.09 -4.37
N ASN A 284 2.12 9.13 -5.14
CA ASN A 284 1.45 7.91 -5.59
C ASN A 284 2.33 7.12 -6.59
N ALA A 285 2.95 7.80 -7.57
CA ALA A 285 3.75 7.17 -8.62
C ALA A 285 5.08 6.57 -8.10
N ALA A 286 5.79 7.30 -7.24
CA ALA A 286 7.03 6.84 -6.63
C ALA A 286 6.81 5.59 -5.77
N TRP A 287 5.71 5.57 -5.01
CA TRP A 287 5.30 4.36 -4.29
C TRP A 287 4.90 3.21 -5.23
N MET A 288 4.18 3.49 -6.32
CA MET A 288 3.78 2.47 -7.30
C MET A 288 4.97 1.83 -8.04
N ALA A 289 6.00 2.62 -8.39
CA ALA A 289 7.20 2.13 -9.05
C ALA A 289 8.03 1.21 -8.14
N LYS A 290 8.24 1.60 -6.88
CA LYS A 290 8.94 0.77 -5.87
C LYS A 290 8.26 -0.57 -5.64
N MET A 291 6.93 -0.58 -5.61
CA MET A 291 6.16 -1.81 -5.42
C MET A 291 6.39 -2.83 -6.55
N ILE A 292 6.63 -2.38 -7.79
CA ILE A 292 6.94 -3.24 -8.93
C ILE A 292 8.39 -3.77 -8.86
N GLU A 293 9.34 -2.91 -8.47
CA GLU A 293 10.77 -3.25 -8.34
C GLU A 293 11.03 -4.26 -7.20
N GLU A 294 10.42 -4.07 -6.04
CA GLU A 294 10.61 -4.95 -4.88
C GLU A 294 10.06 -6.37 -5.11
N ASP A 295 8.93 -6.51 -5.83
CA ASP A 295 8.44 -7.82 -6.25
C ASP A 295 9.30 -8.39 -7.42
N GLY A 296 10.01 -7.51 -8.14
CA GLY A 296 11.06 -7.74 -9.14
C GLY A 296 12.28 -8.50 -8.61
N ALA A 297 12.73 -8.15 -7.42
CA ALA A 297 13.88 -8.79 -6.77
C ALA A 297 13.50 -10.12 -6.09
N ALA A 298 12.24 -10.30 -5.65
CA ALA A 298 11.81 -11.43 -4.84
C ALA A 298 11.66 -12.80 -5.54
N GLN A 299 11.90 -12.86 -6.85
CA GLN A 299 11.73 -14.07 -7.66
C GLN A 299 12.99 -14.43 -8.47
N GLN A 300 14.10 -13.72 -8.26
CA GLN A 300 15.43 -14.10 -8.75
C GLN A 300 16.18 -14.84 -7.65
#